data_AF-A0A1M6TBT9-F1
#
_entry.id   AF-A0A1M6TBT9-F1
#
_cell.length_a   1.000
_cell.length_b   1.000
_cell.length_c   1.000
_cell.angle_alpha   90.00
_cell.angle_beta   90.00
_cell.angle_gamma   90.00
#
_symmetry.space_group_name_H-M   'P 1'
#
loop_
_entity.id
_entity.type
_entity.pdbx_description
1 polymer ?
#
loop_
_entity_poly.entity_id
_entity_poly.type
_entity_poly.pdbx_seq_one_letter_code
_entity_poly.pdbx_strand_id
1 'polypeptide(L)'
;MSTCSFCKAEVTEVTLHHLQLRICPKCHSVFFPCDQTMAFRGDLTDKSRELWLAALKRMNVQDPVCENPCCIDHGEPLVDGKLPDYGFDGKVTTCCKTFHMKPSLFMELLQRTLDNPFQNPGKEGKHHFFFIKWFDALVNKIMGEKMPDEDPLDLVQYNIHLKKFIEIEE
;
A
#
# COMPACT_ATOMS: atom_id res chain seq x y z
N MET A 1 9.17 12.58 13.80
CA MET A 1 8.99 11.13 13.68
C MET A 1 7.54 10.84 14.00
N SER A 2 6.86 10.11 13.12
CA SER A 2 5.46 9.75 13.30
C SER A 2 5.36 8.40 14.01
N THR A 3 4.36 8.25 14.87
CA THR A 3 4.22 7.07 15.72
C THR A 3 2.90 6.37 15.42
N CYS A 4 2.94 5.06 15.20
CA CYS A 4 1.78 4.26 14.83
C CYS A 4 0.64 4.48 15.83
N SER A 5 -0.54 4.82 15.33
CA SER A 5 -1.70 5.11 16.18
C SER A 5 -2.10 3.94 17.06
N PHE A 6 -1.82 2.72 16.60
CA PHE A 6 -2.27 1.49 17.24
C PHE A 6 -1.22 0.83 18.14
N CYS A 7 -0.02 0.55 17.64
CA CYS A 7 1.01 -0.20 18.39
C CYS A 7 2.15 0.67 18.93
N LYS A 8 2.12 1.97 18.65
CA LYS A 8 3.11 2.98 19.07
C LYS A 8 4.55 2.75 18.58
N ALA A 9 4.77 1.86 17.62
CA ALA A 9 6.05 1.76 16.92
C ALA A 9 6.23 2.94 15.94
N GLU A 10 7.46 3.23 15.56
CA GLU A 10 7.77 4.19 14.50
C GLU A 10 7.16 3.74 13.18
N VAL A 11 6.64 4.69 12.39
CA VAL A 11 6.12 4.41 11.04
C VAL A 11 7.10 4.87 9.98
N THR A 12 7.14 4.13 8.88
CA THR A 12 8.02 4.42 7.74
C THR A 12 7.23 5.00 6.59
N GLU A 13 7.75 6.03 5.94
CA GLU A 13 7.15 6.66 4.77
C GLU A 13 7.58 5.97 3.47
N VAL A 14 6.62 5.79 2.57
CA VAL A 14 6.79 5.22 1.24
C VAL A 14 6.02 6.09 0.24
N THR A 15 6.74 6.68 -0.70
CA THR A 15 6.14 7.49 -1.76
C THR A 15 6.14 6.71 -3.08
N LEU A 16 4.95 6.53 -3.65
CA LEU A 16 4.72 5.90 -4.95
C LEU A 16 4.07 6.94 -5.86
N HIS A 17 4.85 7.57 -6.74
CA HIS A 17 4.38 8.70 -7.55
C HIS A 17 3.73 9.80 -6.68
N HIS A 18 2.41 9.94 -6.72
CA HIS A 18 1.65 10.93 -5.96
C HIS A 18 1.09 10.36 -4.64
N LEU A 19 1.12 9.03 -4.48
CA LEU A 19 0.63 8.35 -3.30
C LEU A 19 1.69 8.37 -2.18
N GLN A 20 1.35 9.02 -1.08
CA GLN A 20 2.15 9.05 0.15
C GLN A 20 1.57 8.03 1.14
N LEU A 21 2.25 6.90 1.28
CA LEU A 21 1.93 5.87 2.25
C LEU A 21 2.83 6.01 3.47
N ARG A 22 2.28 5.71 4.63
CA ARG A 22 3.08 5.42 5.83
C ARG A 22 2.68 4.06 6.35
N ILE A 23 3.66 3.23 6.64
CA ILE A 23 3.48 1.82 6.98
C ILE A 23 4.16 1.59 8.33
N CYS A 24 3.43 0.98 9.26
CA CYS A 24 4.02 0.50 10.50
C CYS A 24 4.71 -0.85 10.23
N PRO A 25 6.04 -0.99 10.38
CA PRO A 25 6.74 -2.25 10.15
C PRO A 25 6.40 -3.32 11.20
N LYS A 26 5.92 -2.93 12.38
CA LYS A 26 5.60 -3.86 13.48
C LYS A 26 4.22 -4.51 13.37
N CYS A 27 3.21 -3.74 12.98
CA CYS A 27 1.82 -4.22 12.92
C CYS A 27 1.17 -4.07 11.56
N HIS A 28 1.90 -3.61 10.53
CA HIS A 28 1.43 -3.43 9.15
C HIS A 28 0.17 -2.55 9.01
N SER A 29 -0.11 -1.69 9.99
CA SER A 29 -1.09 -0.62 9.83
C SER A 29 -0.61 0.40 8.82
N VAL A 30 -1.54 0.90 8.01
CA VAL A 30 -1.24 1.80 6.89
C VAL A 30 -1.98 3.12 7.07
N PHE A 31 -1.29 4.19 6.73
CA PHE A 31 -1.77 5.56 6.84
C PHE A 31 -1.53 6.28 5.52
N PHE A 32 -2.53 7.00 5.02
CA PHE A 32 -2.36 7.84 3.83
C PHE A 32 -3.37 9.00 3.82
N PRO A 33 -3.07 10.13 3.13
CA PRO A 33 -3.94 11.29 3.08
C PRO A 33 -5.32 11.01 2.46
N CYS A 34 -6.36 11.65 3.01
CA CYS A 34 -7.74 11.39 2.59
C CYS A 34 -8.08 11.86 1.18
N ASP A 35 -7.33 12.81 0.64
CA ASP A 35 -7.44 13.32 -0.72
C ASP A 35 -6.72 12.45 -1.76
N GLN A 36 -6.00 11.40 -1.32
CA GLN A 36 -5.23 10.50 -2.18
C GLN A 36 -5.91 9.15 -2.43
N THR A 37 -7.23 9.01 -2.19
CA THR A 37 -7.97 7.75 -2.48
C THR A 37 -7.86 7.33 -3.94
N MET A 38 -7.87 8.28 -4.87
CA MET A 38 -7.70 8.02 -6.30
C MET A 38 -6.26 7.65 -6.66
N ALA A 39 -5.27 8.29 -6.02
CA ALA A 39 -3.86 7.90 -6.17
C ALA A 39 -3.62 6.48 -5.62
N PHE A 40 -4.32 6.08 -4.56
CA PHE A 40 -4.26 4.69 -4.08
C PHE A 40 -4.73 3.69 -5.14
N ARG A 41 -5.77 4.02 -5.93
CA ARG A 41 -6.23 3.15 -7.02
C ARG A 41 -5.33 3.21 -8.25
N GLY A 42 -4.83 4.39 -8.60
CA GLY A 42 -4.10 4.63 -9.86
C GLY A 42 -2.60 4.40 -9.78
N ASP A 43 -1.95 4.80 -8.69
CA ASP A 43 -0.50 4.77 -8.55
C ASP A 43 0.02 3.46 -7.92
N LEU A 44 -0.84 2.71 -7.23
CA LEU A 44 -0.53 1.37 -6.72
C LEU A 44 -1.04 0.31 -7.70
N THR A 45 -0.11 -0.40 -8.36
CA THR A 45 -0.43 -1.37 -9.42
C THR A 45 -1.26 -2.53 -8.89
N ASP A 46 -2.10 -3.15 -9.74
CA ASP A 46 -2.89 -4.32 -9.36
C ASP A 46 -1.97 -5.43 -8.81
N LYS A 47 -0.82 -5.66 -9.46
CA LYS A 47 0.16 -6.66 -9.00
C LYS A 47 0.74 -6.33 -7.62
N SER A 48 1.07 -5.06 -7.37
CA SER A 48 1.55 -4.65 -6.05
C SER A 48 0.49 -4.87 -4.97
N ARG A 49 -0.79 -4.61 -5.27
CA ARG A 49 -1.90 -4.88 -4.35
C ARG A 49 -2.09 -6.38 -4.11
N GLU A 50 -2.00 -7.19 -5.15
CA GLU A 50 -2.08 -8.66 -5.07
C GLU A 50 -0.97 -9.22 -4.17
N LEU A 51 0.28 -8.86 -4.44
CA LEU A 51 1.44 -9.35 -3.69
C LEU A 51 1.42 -8.88 -2.24
N TRP A 52 1.04 -7.62 -1.99
CA TRP A 52 0.89 -7.10 -0.64
C TRP A 52 -0.20 -7.84 0.14
N LEU A 53 -1.37 -8.05 -0.48
CA LEU A 53 -2.45 -8.80 0.16
C LEU A 53 -2.04 -10.24 0.47
N ALA A 54 -1.36 -10.91 -0.46
CA ALA A 54 -0.84 -12.26 -0.27
C ALA A 54 0.17 -12.31 0.89
N ALA A 55 1.08 -11.34 0.97
CA ALA A 55 2.06 -11.26 2.05
C ALA A 55 1.39 -11.07 3.43
N LEU A 56 0.41 -10.17 3.55
CA LEU A 56 -0.33 -9.96 4.80
C LEU A 56 -1.11 -11.21 5.23
N LYS A 57 -1.77 -11.89 4.28
CA LYS A 57 -2.47 -13.16 4.53
C LYS A 57 -1.51 -14.26 5.00
N ARG A 58 -0.34 -14.39 4.36
CA ARG A 58 0.68 -15.39 4.69
C ARG A 58 1.28 -15.16 6.08
N MET A 59 1.51 -13.91 6.47
CA MET A 59 1.96 -13.55 7.82
C MET A 59 0.86 -13.69 8.88
N ASN A 60 -0.39 -13.92 8.47
CA ASN A 60 -1.55 -13.97 9.35
C ASN A 60 -1.62 -12.75 10.30
N VAL A 61 -1.39 -11.55 9.74
CA VAL A 61 -1.32 -10.31 10.51
C VAL A 61 -2.62 -10.08 11.27
N GLN A 62 -2.51 -9.79 12.57
CA GLN A 62 -3.64 -9.51 13.44
C GLN A 62 -3.74 -8.01 13.73
N ASP A 63 -4.97 -7.56 13.94
CA ASP A 63 -5.21 -6.19 14.37
C ASP A 63 -4.65 -5.95 15.78
N PRO A 64 -3.82 -4.91 15.98
CA PRO A 64 -3.37 -4.54 17.31
C PRO A 64 -4.53 -4.07 18.19
N VAL A 65 -4.53 -4.52 19.45
CA VAL A 65 -5.47 -4.05 20.47
C VAL A 65 -5.16 -2.58 20.78
N CYS A 66 -6.13 -1.69 20.54
CA CYS A 66 -6.00 -0.27 20.78
C CYS A 66 -7.37 0.35 21.05
N GLU A 67 -7.55 0.89 22.25
CA GLU A 67 -8.83 1.50 22.68
C GLU A 67 -8.97 2.95 22.22
N ASN A 68 -7.87 3.72 22.27
CA ASN A 68 -7.87 5.15 21.95
C ASN A 68 -6.77 5.48 20.93
N PRO A 69 -6.98 5.17 19.64
CA PRO A 69 -6.02 5.53 18.61
C PRO A 69 -6.02 7.04 18.41
N CYS A 70 -4.81 7.59 18.17
CA CYS A 70 -4.57 9.01 17.93
C CYS A 70 -3.86 9.24 16.60
N CYS A 71 -3.91 10.47 16.08
CA CYS A 71 -3.16 10.92 14.92
C CYS A 71 -1.66 10.59 15.08
N ILE A 72 -1.04 10.06 14.01
CA ILE A 72 0.36 9.62 14.03
C ILE A 72 1.36 10.79 14.07
N ASP A 73 0.90 11.99 13.70
CA ASP A 73 1.72 13.21 13.62
C ASP A 73 1.44 14.18 14.77
N HIS A 74 0.16 14.31 15.14
CA HIS A 74 -0.31 15.39 16.04
C HIS A 74 -0.80 14.87 17.40
N GLY A 75 -1.02 13.57 17.57
CA GLY A 75 -1.55 13.01 18.81
C GLY A 75 -3.04 13.27 19.08
N GLU A 76 -3.73 13.99 18.19
CA GLU A 76 -5.16 14.26 18.29
C GLU A 76 -6.02 12.98 18.22
N PRO A 77 -7.12 12.89 18.99
CA PRO A 77 -8.02 11.74 18.94
C PRO A 77 -8.58 11.49 17.53
N LEU A 78 -8.69 10.21 17.15
CA LEU A 78 -9.34 9.84 15.90
C LEU A 78 -10.86 9.79 16.05
N VAL A 79 -11.57 10.22 15.00
CA VAL A 79 -13.02 10.11 14.93
C VAL A 79 -13.41 8.93 14.05
N ASP A 80 -14.58 8.36 14.33
CA ASP A 80 -15.22 7.41 13.42
C ASP A 80 -15.63 8.12 12.14
N GLY A 81 -15.33 7.49 11.01
CA GLY A 81 -15.66 8.00 9.70
C GLY A 81 -15.80 6.87 8.69
N LYS A 82 -16.15 7.21 7.46
CA LYS A 82 -16.16 6.28 6.34
C LYS A 82 -15.01 6.59 5.40
N LEU A 83 -14.31 5.56 4.95
CA LEU A 83 -13.39 5.66 3.83
C LEU A 83 -14.19 6.08 2.57
N PRO A 84 -13.96 7.29 2.02
CA PRO A 84 -14.55 7.75 0.76
C PRO A 84 -14.25 6.73 -0.34
N ASP A 85 -15.19 6.57 -1.27
CA ASP A 85 -15.15 5.63 -2.41
C ASP A 85 -15.28 4.13 -2.08
N TYR A 86 -15.17 3.71 -0.81
CA TYR A 86 -15.25 2.30 -0.41
C TYR A 86 -16.34 1.97 0.59
N GLY A 87 -16.81 2.98 1.35
CA GLY A 87 -17.94 2.82 2.28
C GLY A 87 -17.62 2.03 3.54
N PHE A 88 -16.35 1.70 3.79
CA PHE A 88 -15.90 1.01 4.99
C PHE A 88 -15.85 1.94 6.20
N ASP A 89 -16.22 1.43 7.37
CA ASP A 89 -16.03 2.12 8.63
C ASP A 89 -14.53 2.16 8.97
N GLY A 90 -14.03 3.33 9.31
CA GLY A 90 -12.62 3.56 9.58
C GLY A 90 -12.41 4.71 10.57
N LYS A 91 -11.15 4.93 10.93
CA LYS A 91 -10.75 6.04 11.80
C LYS A 91 -10.05 7.12 10.97
N VAL A 92 -10.46 8.36 11.14
CA VAL A 92 -9.92 9.52 10.39
C VAL A 92 -9.49 10.61 11.37
N THR A 93 -8.43 11.33 11.02
CA THR A 93 -8.02 12.52 11.79
C THR A 93 -8.86 13.74 11.37
N THR A 94 -9.25 14.56 12.34
CA THR A 94 -9.83 15.89 12.07
C THR A 94 -8.77 16.93 11.79
N CYS A 95 -7.53 16.71 12.25
CA CYS A 95 -6.44 17.67 12.16
C CYS A 95 -5.73 17.68 10.80
N CYS A 96 -5.35 16.51 10.27
CA CYS A 96 -4.55 16.41 9.04
C CYS A 96 -5.21 15.60 7.92
N LYS A 97 -6.45 15.14 8.12
CA LYS A 97 -7.21 14.35 7.15
C LYS A 97 -6.39 13.18 6.60
N THR A 98 -5.96 12.31 7.52
CA THR A 98 -5.24 11.08 7.22
C THR A 98 -6.11 9.89 7.60
N PHE A 99 -6.17 8.88 6.75
CA PHE A 99 -6.77 7.60 7.09
C PHE A 99 -5.85 6.82 8.01
N HIS A 100 -6.44 6.21 9.04
CA HIS A 100 -5.75 5.32 9.96
C HIS A 100 -6.36 3.93 9.84
N MET A 101 -5.69 3.04 9.12
CA MET A 101 -6.22 1.70 8.86
C MET A 101 -5.44 0.66 9.65
N LYS A 102 -6.20 -0.17 10.37
CA LYS A 102 -5.68 -1.42 10.91
C LYS A 102 -5.42 -2.41 9.76
N PRO A 103 -4.61 -3.45 9.98
CA PRO A 103 -4.31 -4.45 8.96
C PRO A 103 -5.55 -5.06 8.30
N SER A 104 -6.55 -5.46 9.09
CA SER A 104 -7.80 -6.04 8.58
C SER A 104 -8.48 -5.13 7.55
N LEU A 105 -8.72 -3.87 7.94
CA LEU A 105 -9.35 -2.86 7.10
C LEU A 105 -8.53 -2.56 5.84
N PHE A 106 -7.19 -2.55 5.95
CA PHE A 106 -6.34 -2.36 4.79
C PHE A 106 -6.38 -3.57 3.84
N MET A 107 -6.43 -4.80 4.37
CA MET A 107 -6.61 -6.01 3.56
C MET A 107 -7.96 -6.02 2.83
N GLU A 108 -9.03 -5.56 3.49
CA GLU A 108 -10.35 -5.37 2.86
C GLU A 108 -10.29 -4.35 1.72
N LEU A 109 -9.59 -3.24 1.93
CA LEU A 109 -9.36 -2.22 0.90
C LEU A 109 -8.62 -2.80 -0.32
N LEU A 110 -7.51 -3.51 -0.08
CA LEU A 110 -6.74 -4.17 -1.14
C LEU A 110 -7.62 -5.15 -1.92
N GLN A 111 -8.30 -6.06 -1.24
CA GLN A 111 -9.19 -7.04 -1.87
C GLN A 111 -10.28 -6.34 -2.71
N ARG A 112 -10.95 -5.32 -2.16
CA ARG A 112 -12.00 -4.60 -2.88
C ARG A 112 -11.50 -3.89 -4.13
N THR A 113 -10.30 -3.31 -4.09
CA THR A 113 -9.69 -2.67 -5.27
C THR A 113 -9.24 -3.68 -6.34
N LEU A 114 -8.92 -4.91 -5.94
CA LEU A 114 -8.61 -6.01 -6.87
C LEU A 114 -9.89 -6.58 -7.48
N ASP A 115 -10.95 -6.71 -6.70
CA ASP A 115 -12.26 -7.21 -7.17
C ASP A 115 -12.96 -6.21 -8.09
N ASN A 116 -12.64 -4.92 -7.94
CA ASN A 116 -13.20 -3.83 -8.74
C ASN A 116 -12.04 -3.03 -9.35
N PRO A 117 -11.31 -3.62 -10.31
CA PRO A 117 -10.17 -2.96 -10.92
C PRO A 117 -10.64 -1.67 -11.58
N PHE A 118 -9.82 -0.62 -11.48
CA PHE A 118 -10.11 0.65 -12.12
C PHE A 118 -10.23 0.42 -13.63
N GLN A 119 -11.26 0.99 -14.27
CA GLN A 119 -11.42 0.88 -15.72
C GLN A 119 -10.24 1.61 -16.38
N ASN A 120 -9.20 0.86 -16.70
CA ASN A 120 -8.11 1.36 -17.50
C ASN A 120 -8.70 1.66 -18.88
N PRO A 121 -8.61 2.91 -19.39
CA PRO A 121 -8.84 3.12 -20.82
C PRO A 121 -7.90 2.16 -21.54
N GLY A 122 -8.44 1.35 -22.44
CA GLY A 122 -7.75 0.21 -23.05
C GLY A 122 -6.31 0.59 -23.40
N LYS A 123 -5.34 -0.20 -22.93
CA LYS A 123 -3.91 -0.03 -23.24
C LYS A 123 -3.73 -0.19 -24.76
N GLU A 124 -4.02 0.85 -25.54
CA GLU A 124 -3.49 0.98 -26.90
C GLU A 124 -1.99 1.14 -26.74
N GLY A 125 -1.27 0.10 -27.14
CA GLY A 125 0.16 -0.02 -26.98
C GLY A 125 0.90 1.22 -27.45
N LYS A 126 1.54 1.91 -26.51
CA LYS A 126 2.69 2.75 -26.81
C LYS A 126 3.89 2.15 -26.11
N HIS A 127 4.61 1.33 -26.86
CA HIS A 127 5.88 0.75 -26.47
C HIS A 127 6.87 1.83 -25.98
N HIS A 128 7.30 1.74 -24.73
CA HIS A 128 8.50 2.42 -24.25
C HIS A 128 9.72 1.49 -24.37
N PHE A 129 10.27 1.39 -25.59
CA PHE A 129 11.37 0.48 -25.98
C PHE A 129 12.77 0.79 -25.38
N PHE A 130 12.94 1.86 -24.59
CA PHE A 130 14.29 2.28 -24.13
C PHE A 130 14.69 1.78 -22.73
N PHE A 131 13.76 1.40 -21.87
CA PHE A 131 14.08 0.92 -20.50
C PHE A 131 14.36 -0.59 -20.41
N ILE A 132 13.97 -1.36 -21.43
CA ILE A 132 14.02 -2.84 -21.42
C ILE A 132 15.43 -3.36 -21.17
N LYS A 133 16.49 -2.73 -21.71
CA LYS A 133 17.88 -3.22 -21.50
C LYS A 133 18.42 -3.02 -20.07
N TRP A 134 17.97 -2.00 -19.35
CA TRP A 134 18.38 -1.78 -17.97
C TRP A 134 17.55 -2.65 -17.01
N PHE A 135 16.27 -2.82 -17.31
CA PHE A 135 15.38 -3.74 -16.59
C PHE A 135 15.77 -5.20 -16.80
N ASP A 136 16.18 -5.62 -18.00
CA ASP A 136 16.68 -6.97 -18.25
C ASP A 136 17.86 -7.32 -17.33
N ALA A 137 18.76 -6.37 -17.08
CA ALA A 137 19.88 -6.59 -16.17
C ALA A 137 19.45 -6.68 -14.69
N LEU A 138 18.41 -5.94 -14.29
CA LEU A 138 17.87 -5.98 -12.93
C LEU A 138 17.01 -7.23 -12.68
N VAL A 139 16.16 -7.59 -13.65
CA VAL A 139 15.27 -8.77 -13.61
C VAL A 139 16.07 -10.07 -13.73
N ASN A 140 17.05 -10.16 -14.63
CA ASN A 140 17.94 -11.34 -14.69
C ASN A 140 18.75 -11.52 -13.39
N LYS A 141 19.06 -10.42 -12.69
CA LYS A 141 19.80 -10.47 -11.43
C LYS A 141 18.93 -10.80 -10.22
N ILE A 142 17.64 -10.45 -10.24
CA ILE A 142 16.70 -10.67 -9.12
C ILE A 142 15.88 -11.96 -9.27
N MET A 143 15.47 -12.34 -10.49
CA MET A 143 14.47 -13.40 -10.70
C MET A 143 14.94 -14.63 -11.48
N GLY A 144 16.08 -14.62 -12.19
CA GLY A 144 16.69 -15.83 -12.78
C GLY A 144 15.87 -16.66 -13.79
N GLU A 145 14.59 -16.36 -14.00
CA GLU A 145 13.66 -17.10 -14.86
C GLU A 145 12.99 -16.18 -15.89
N LYS A 146 12.56 -16.80 -17.00
CA LYS A 146 11.94 -16.16 -18.17
C LYS A 146 10.86 -15.16 -17.76
N MET A 147 10.88 -14.00 -18.43
CA MET A 147 9.87 -12.95 -18.25
C MET A 147 8.46 -13.53 -18.32
N PRO A 148 7.60 -13.29 -17.31
CA PRO A 148 6.21 -13.71 -17.37
C PRO A 148 5.45 -12.90 -18.43
N ASP A 149 4.28 -13.40 -18.85
CA ASP A 149 3.32 -12.69 -19.72
C ASP A 149 2.76 -11.39 -19.09
N GLU A 150 3.18 -11.04 -17.86
CA GLU A 150 2.75 -9.89 -17.08
C GLU A 150 3.68 -8.67 -17.29
N ASP A 151 3.12 -7.44 -17.14
CA ASP A 151 3.86 -6.17 -17.29
C ASP A 151 5.03 -6.10 -16.27
N PRO A 152 6.30 -6.16 -16.71
CA PRO A 152 7.46 -6.23 -15.83
C PRO A 152 7.58 -5.04 -14.87
N LEU A 153 6.98 -3.91 -15.23
CA LEU A 153 6.97 -2.70 -14.42
C LEU A 153 6.14 -2.87 -13.13
N ASP A 154 5.07 -3.68 -13.19
CA ASP A 154 4.16 -3.87 -12.06
C ASP A 154 4.82 -4.69 -10.94
N LEU A 155 5.62 -5.71 -11.30
CA LEU A 155 6.43 -6.48 -10.37
C LEU A 155 7.56 -5.65 -9.75
N VAL A 156 8.08 -4.68 -10.49
CA VAL A 156 9.19 -3.85 -10.03
C VAL A 156 8.76 -2.88 -8.94
N GLN A 157 7.54 -2.31 -9.04
CA GLN A 157 7.01 -1.44 -7.99
C GLN A 157 7.00 -2.15 -6.63
N TYR A 158 6.46 -3.38 -6.57
CA TYR A 158 6.45 -4.16 -5.34
C TYR A 158 7.87 -4.44 -4.84
N ASN A 159 8.73 -4.99 -5.69
CA ASN A 159 10.06 -5.45 -5.28
C ASN A 159 10.99 -4.32 -4.82
N ILE A 160 10.90 -3.14 -5.44
CA ILE A 160 11.79 -2.00 -5.11
C ILE A 160 11.24 -1.19 -3.93
N HIS A 161 9.94 -0.88 -3.94
CA HIS A 161 9.38 0.11 -3.03
C HIS A 161 8.65 -0.48 -1.82
N LEU A 162 8.10 -1.69 -1.93
CA LEU A 162 7.16 -2.24 -0.95
C LEU A 162 7.70 -3.45 -0.20
N LYS A 163 8.35 -4.39 -0.91
CA LYS A 163 8.77 -5.69 -0.38
C LYS A 163 9.53 -5.57 0.95
N LYS A 164 10.52 -4.68 1.03
CA LYS A 164 11.36 -4.47 2.23
C LYS A 164 10.61 -4.01 3.49
N PHE A 165 9.38 -3.52 3.36
CA PHE A 165 8.56 -3.05 4.47
C PHE A 165 7.45 -4.04 4.86
N ILE A 166 7.17 -5.01 3.99
CA ILE A 166 6.06 -5.95 4.12
C ILE A 166 6.60 -7.34 4.43
N GLU A 167 7.62 -7.77 3.68
CA GLU A 167 8.34 -9.02 3.87
C GLU A 167 9.65 -8.68 4.59
N ILE A 168 9.56 -8.52 5.91
CA ILE A 168 10.76 -8.43 6.75
C ILE A 168 11.33 -9.85 6.80
N GLU A 169 12.44 -10.08 6.10
CA GLU A 169 13.22 -11.31 6.25
C GLU A 169 13.73 -11.37 7.70
N GLU A 170 13.30 -12.38 8.47
CA GLU A 170 13.85 -12.70 9.80
C GLU A 170 15.30 -13.22 9.70
#